data_AF-A0A7W8IKT0-F1
#
_entry.id   AF-A0A7W8IKT0-F1
#
_cell.length_a   1.000
_cell.length_b   1.000
_cell.length_c   1.000
_cell.angle_alpha   90.00
_cell.angle_beta   90.00
_cell.angle_gamma   90.00
#
_symmetry.space_group_name_H-M   'P 1'
#
loop_
_entity.id
_entity.type
_entity.pdbx_description
1 polymer ?
#
loop_
_entity_poly.entity_id
_entity_poly.type
_entity_poly.pdbx_seq_one_letter_code
_entity_poly.pdbx_strand_id
1 'polypeptide(L)'
;MPERQLMVDEATVLADSQELASVRKSVRVKADVARAFRVFTEGMDSWWPRTHHIGSSPMKRVVVEGRPMGAIYTEQEDGTN
;
A
#
# COMPACT_ATOMS: atom_id res chain seq x y z
N MET A 1 -36.98 26.87 27.70
CA MET A 1 -36.48 25.51 27.43
C MET A 1 -35.10 25.63 26.80
N PRO A 2 -34.06 24.97 27.33
CA PRO A 2 -32.66 25.39 27.23
C PRO A 2 -31.87 24.75 26.07
N GLU A 3 -30.69 25.32 25.87
CA GLU A 3 -29.64 25.09 24.88
C GLU A 3 -29.18 23.62 24.73
N ARG A 4 -29.00 23.15 23.49
CA ARG A 4 -28.15 21.98 23.22
C ARG A 4 -26.73 22.46 22.94
N GLN A 5 -25.95 22.40 24.02
CA GLN A 5 -24.51 22.47 24.13
C GLN A 5 -23.76 21.75 23.00
N LEU A 6 -22.80 22.48 22.42
CA LEU A 6 -21.67 21.96 21.65
C LEU A 6 -20.88 20.96 22.51
N MET A 7 -20.72 19.73 22.02
CA MET A 7 -19.70 18.81 22.51
C MET A 7 -19.17 18.02 21.31
N VAL A 8 -18.16 18.59 20.67
CA VAL A 8 -17.20 17.81 19.88
C VAL A 8 -16.37 17.06 20.91
N ASP A 9 -16.54 15.74 20.97
CA ASP A 9 -15.79 14.89 21.90
C ASP A 9 -14.31 14.87 21.48
N GLU A 10 -13.51 15.69 22.16
CA GLU A 10 -12.05 15.84 22.06
C GLU A 10 -11.29 14.65 22.69
N ALA A 11 -11.87 13.44 22.67
CA ALA A 11 -11.35 12.32 23.46
C ALA A 11 -11.53 10.96 22.76
N THR A 12 -10.91 10.76 21.60
CA THR A 12 -10.29 9.47 21.22
C THR A 12 -9.31 9.69 20.07
N VAL A 13 -8.18 10.33 20.36
CA VAL A 13 -6.93 10.15 19.61
C VAL A 13 -5.86 9.68 20.58
N LEU A 14 -6.12 8.56 21.25
CA LEU A 14 -5.05 7.76 21.82
C LEU A 14 -4.55 6.87 20.69
N ALA A 15 -3.49 7.33 20.02
CA ALA A 15 -2.68 6.45 19.20
C ALA A 15 -2.12 5.37 20.12
N ASP A 16 -2.72 4.19 20.10
CA ASP A 16 -2.12 2.98 20.64
C ASP A 16 -0.83 2.76 19.87
N SER A 17 0.28 3.23 20.45
CA SER A 17 1.61 3.08 19.87
C SER A 17 2.08 1.67 20.16
N GLN A 18 1.42 0.68 19.55
CA GLN A 18 1.93 -0.67 19.51
C GLN A 18 3.17 -0.68 18.62
N GLU A 19 4.32 -0.99 19.22
CA GLU A 19 5.54 -1.23 18.48
C GLU A 19 5.33 -2.48 17.61
N LEU A 20 5.07 -2.25 16.32
CA LEU A 20 4.87 -3.34 15.37
C LEU A 20 6.16 -4.15 15.23
N ALA A 21 6.14 -5.40 15.70
CA ALA A 21 7.27 -6.30 15.55
C ALA A 21 7.60 -6.53 14.06
N SER A 22 8.89 -6.45 13.69
CA SER A 22 9.30 -6.62 12.30
C SER A 22 8.99 -8.04 11.79
N VAL A 23 8.26 -8.16 10.68
CA VAL A 23 8.02 -9.45 10.03
C VAL A 23 9.09 -9.69 8.95
N ARG A 24 9.77 -10.84 9.01
CA ARG A 24 10.76 -11.26 8.01
C ARG A 24 10.36 -12.61 7.42
N LYS A 25 10.37 -12.72 6.09
CA LYS A 25 10.06 -13.94 5.34
C LYS A 25 11.12 -14.12 4.24
N SER A 26 11.50 -15.37 4.00
CA SER A 26 12.48 -15.74 2.97
C SER A 26 12.03 -16.98 2.22
N VAL A 27 12.19 -16.98 0.90
CA VAL A 27 11.95 -18.13 0.02
C VAL A 27 13.09 -18.25 -0.98
N ARG A 28 13.50 -19.48 -1.30
CA ARG A 28 14.47 -19.73 -2.38
C ARG A 28 13.72 -20.12 -3.64
N VAL A 29 14.10 -19.52 -4.76
CA VAL A 29 13.53 -19.80 -6.07
C VAL A 29 14.64 -20.10 -7.07
N LYS A 30 14.34 -20.91 -8.09
CA LYS A 30 15.29 -21.25 -9.15
C LYS A 30 15.31 -20.14 -10.21
N ALA A 31 15.97 -19.03 -9.90
CA ALA A 31 16.17 -17.91 -10.81
C ALA A 31 17.56 -17.30 -10.60
N ASP A 32 18.15 -16.75 -11.66
CA ASP A 32 19.34 -15.92 -11.55
C ASP A 32 18.98 -14.55 -10.92
N VAL A 33 20.01 -13.86 -10.41
CA VAL A 33 19.86 -12.58 -9.70
C VAL A 33 19.28 -11.48 -10.62
N ALA A 34 19.69 -11.44 -11.89
CA ALA A 34 19.23 -10.42 -12.82
C ALA A 34 17.74 -10.56 -13.13
N ARG A 35 17.27 -11.81 -13.30
CA ARG A 35 15.85 -12.11 -13.46
C ARG A 35 15.07 -11.75 -12.20
N ALA A 36 15.57 -12.11 -11.02
CA ALA A 36 14.91 -11.77 -9.77
C ALA A 36 14.74 -10.25 -9.64
N PHE A 37 15.79 -9.48 -9.91
CA PHE A 37 15.74 -8.02 -9.88
C PHE A 37 14.64 -7.46 -10.80
N ARG A 38 14.63 -7.85 -12.08
CA ARG A 38 13.61 -7.39 -13.04
C ARG A 38 12.18 -7.74 -12.62
N VAL A 39 11.94 -8.92 -12.05
CA VAL A 39 10.59 -9.31 -11.59
C VAL A 39 10.08 -8.38 -10.49
N PHE A 40 10.96 -7.93 -9.59
CA PHE A 40 10.57 -7.01 -8.51
C PHE A 40 10.53 -5.54 -8.93
N THR A 41 11.29 -5.13 -9.95
CA THR A 41 11.35 -3.71 -10.38
C THR A 41 10.48 -3.38 -11.58
N GLU A 42 10.34 -4.30 -12.53
CA GLU A 42 9.62 -4.12 -13.81
C GLU A 42 8.38 -5.01 -13.89
N GLY A 43 8.42 -6.18 -13.24
CA GLY A 43 7.37 -7.19 -13.28
C GLY A 43 6.35 -7.13 -12.14
N MET A 44 6.32 -6.06 -11.35
CA MET A 44 5.55 -6.01 -10.09
C MET A 44 4.06 -6.29 -10.28
N ASP A 45 3.48 -5.82 -11.39
CA ASP A 45 2.07 -6.04 -11.71
C ASP A 45 1.68 -7.50 -11.92
N SER A 46 2.64 -8.36 -12.27
CA SER A 46 2.35 -9.78 -12.48
C SER A 46 2.03 -10.54 -11.18
N TRP A 47 2.46 -10.04 -10.02
CA TRP A 47 2.39 -10.77 -8.75
C TRP A 47 1.81 -9.95 -7.59
N TRP A 48 1.72 -8.63 -7.70
CA TRP A 48 1.07 -7.83 -6.66
C TRP A 48 -0.41 -8.22 -6.52
N PRO A 49 -0.91 -8.52 -5.31
CA PRO A 49 -2.29 -8.95 -5.14
C PRO A 49 -3.28 -7.85 -5.56
N ARG A 50 -4.23 -8.19 -6.43
CA ARG A 50 -5.28 -7.26 -6.90
C ARG A 50 -6.25 -6.78 -5.80
N THR A 51 -6.19 -7.41 -4.63
CA THR A 51 -7.04 -7.10 -3.46
C THR A 51 -6.32 -6.24 -2.42
N HIS A 52 -5.02 -5.99 -2.59
CA HIS A 52 -4.19 -5.26 -1.62
C HIS A 52 -3.70 -3.95 -2.24
N HIS A 53 -4.64 -3.02 -2.39
CA HIS A 53 -4.41 -1.70 -2.93
C HIS A 53 -5.22 -0.67 -2.15
N ILE A 54 -4.85 0.59 -2.32
CA ILE A 54 -5.57 1.72 -1.72
C ILE A 54 -6.55 2.24 -2.78
N GLY A 55 -7.77 2.54 -2.36
CA GLY A 55 -8.85 3.01 -3.23
C GLY A 55 -10.09 2.12 -3.19
N SER A 56 -11.22 2.66 -3.64
CA SER A 56 -12.51 1.96 -3.62
C SER A 56 -12.83 1.22 -4.93
N SER A 57 -12.21 1.61 -6.03
CA SER A 57 -12.36 0.96 -7.34
C SER A 57 -11.38 -0.23 -7.48
N PRO A 58 -11.69 -1.25 -8.30
CA PRO A 58 -10.76 -2.33 -8.60
C PRO A 58 -9.41 -1.83 -9.10
N MET A 59 -8.33 -2.50 -8.69
CA MET A 59 -6.97 -2.20 -9.16
C MET A 59 -6.80 -2.66 -10.60
N LYS A 60 -6.49 -1.71 -11.48
CA LYS A 60 -6.13 -1.98 -12.87
C LYS A 60 -4.69 -2.46 -12.98
N ARG A 61 -3.74 -1.73 -12.38
CA ARG A 61 -2.33 -2.12 -12.33
C ARG A 61 -1.54 -1.46 -11.20
N VAL A 62 -0.43 -2.05 -10.81
CA VAL A 62 0.61 -1.41 -9.98
C VAL A 62 1.71 -0.84 -10.88
N VAL A 63 2.21 0.33 -10.52
CA VAL A 63 3.22 1.07 -11.27
C VAL A 63 4.44 1.30 -10.38
N VAL A 64 5.63 1.08 -10.94
CA VAL A 64 6.92 1.40 -10.32
C VAL A 64 7.67 2.33 -11.27
N GLU A 65 7.98 3.55 -10.83
CA GLU A 65 8.61 4.55 -11.71
C GLU A 65 10.09 4.25 -12.07
N GLY A 66 10.74 3.33 -11.35
CA GLY A 66 12.07 2.83 -11.73
C GLY A 66 13.21 3.86 -11.65
N ARG A 67 13.05 4.94 -10.87
CA ARG A 67 14.05 5.99 -10.68
C ARG A 67 14.21 6.36 -9.20
N PRO A 68 15.36 6.95 -8.79
CA PRO A 68 15.49 7.48 -7.45
C PRO A 68 14.37 8.47 -7.12
N MET A 69 13.80 8.34 -5.93
CA MET A 69 12.62 9.11 -5.48
C MET A 69 11.37 8.93 -6.36
N GLY A 70 11.34 7.89 -7.20
CA GLY A 70 10.16 7.52 -7.96
C GLY A 70 9.09 6.89 -7.07
N ALA A 71 7.82 7.10 -7.44
CA ALA A 71 6.69 6.56 -6.71
C ALA A 71 6.44 5.08 -7.05
N ILE A 72 5.77 4.41 -6.11
CA ILE A 72 5.07 3.15 -6.32
C ILE A 72 3.61 3.40 -5.97
N TYR A 73 2.71 3.20 -6.92
CA TYR A 73 1.29 3.45 -6.76
C TYR A 73 0.46 2.46 -7.58
N THR A 74 -0.84 2.49 -7.39
CA THR A 74 -1.78 1.66 -8.14
C THR A 74 -2.68 2.54 -8.96
N GLU A 75 -2.95 2.17 -10.21
CA GLU A 75 -4.01 2.78 -11.01
C GLU A 75 -5.30 1.99 -10.80
N GLN A 76 -6.41 2.67 -10.61
CA GLN A 76 -7.72 2.06 -10.49
C GLN A 76 -8.50 2.13 -11.81
N GLU A 77 -9.50 1.26 -11.96
CA GLU A 77 -10.35 1.22 -13.17
C GLU A 77 -11.11 2.53 -13.44
N ASP A 78 -11.43 3.29 -12.38
CA ASP A 78 -12.07 4.61 -12.48
C ASP A 78 -11.12 5.75 -12.88
N GLY A 79 -9.82 5.47 -13.02
CA GLY A 79 -8.79 6.44 -13.41
C GLY A 79 -8.13 7.20 -12.25
N THR A 80 -8.45 6.85 -11.01
CA THR A 80 -7.75 7.36 -9.82
C THR A 80 -6.39 6.64 -9.65
N ASN A 81 -5.45 7.29 -8.93
CA ASN A 81 -4.12 6.77 -8.57
C ASN A 81 -3.81 6.99 -7.08
#